data_AF-A0A2U3H691-F1
#
_entry.id   AF-A0A2U3H691-F1
#
_cell.length_a   1.000
_cell.length_b   1.000
_cell.length_c   1.000
_cell.angle_alpha   90.00
_cell.angle_beta   90.00
_cell.angle_gamma   90.00
#
_symmetry.space_group_name_H-M   'P 1'
#
loop_
_entity.id
_entity.type
_entity.pdbx_description
1 polymer ?
#
loop_
_entity_poly.entity_id
_entity_poly.type
_entity_poly.pdbx_seq_one_letter_code
_entity_poly.pdbx_strand_id
1 'polypeptide(L)'
;MAAAVAVTAPVALFTAGPALAAGTPAAQTQHQPTYAELEKAAADAEKAYEKAVAAEAEGRKKLEATLDSLDSDTHPLKAATITADRAAKEAAGAEAAAEKAVADAEAALEAAGSDTEKAEAQQALDAAEADLAKAVEARQEADAAAKAARTALDDARVAAVREYGVVKDTLEKARETKEAAEAALATAEECVRENGLTSLAVGLPSEVVAGTTVDFTLRVTNGTRRTLAVDPLVFFHADSEGRGEKNPLEVQWSNGSGWRTLNGSEPEHIARIDTMKPGEQSEVKLRMKVDSAARAADAFALFAGDASDAYRPCVLGPMKRYDFTLLPAGSKPGPVDEAEPGRPGEDDDKRPVTAEPGKGTGAGTGPSAQGGASRQAATGTGAGGSLAATGTSSAMAPLALTSAVTVALGAGAVLTLRRRKAADNA
;
A
#
# COMPACT_ATOMS: atom_id res chain seq x y z
N MET A 1 -29.40 -11.43 -37.16
CA MET A 1 -28.16 -10.76 -37.58
C MET A 1 -27.33 -10.51 -36.34
N ALA A 2 -26.18 -11.15 -36.28
CA ALA A 2 -25.26 -11.14 -35.14
C ALA A 2 -24.31 -9.93 -35.22
N ALA A 3 -24.02 -9.31 -34.08
CA ALA A 3 -22.90 -8.41 -33.92
C ALA A 3 -22.18 -8.81 -32.64
N ALA A 4 -21.13 -9.63 -32.80
CA ALA A 4 -20.19 -9.98 -31.75
C ALA A 4 -19.17 -8.83 -31.63
N VAL A 5 -19.09 -8.22 -30.45
CA VAL A 5 -17.99 -7.31 -30.12
C VAL A 5 -16.94 -8.12 -29.40
N ALA A 6 -15.88 -8.46 -30.12
CA ALA A 6 -14.68 -9.08 -29.59
C ALA A 6 -13.87 -8.02 -28.83
N VAL A 7 -13.68 -8.19 -27.52
CA VAL A 7 -12.68 -7.45 -26.74
C VAL A 7 -11.46 -8.35 -26.62
N THR A 8 -10.46 -8.06 -27.45
CA THR A 8 -9.12 -8.66 -27.38
C THR A 8 -8.32 -7.97 -26.27
N ALA A 9 -8.04 -8.69 -25.18
CA ALA A 9 -7.00 -8.31 -24.21
C ALA A 9 -5.73 -9.13 -24.50
N PRO A 10 -4.52 -8.54 -24.56
CA PRO A 10 -3.30 -9.32 -24.60
C PRO A 10 -2.96 -9.81 -23.19
N VAL A 11 -3.20 -11.09 -22.94
CA VAL A 11 -2.64 -11.83 -21.81
C VAL A 11 -1.18 -12.15 -22.15
N ALA A 12 -0.24 -11.42 -21.56
CA ALA A 12 1.16 -11.81 -21.56
C ALA A 12 1.45 -12.59 -20.27
N LEU A 13 1.66 -13.89 -20.46
CA LEU A 13 2.08 -14.89 -19.49
C LEU A 13 3.50 -14.62 -18.98
N PHE A 14 3.73 -14.65 -17.67
CA PHE A 14 5.03 -15.01 -17.10
C PHE A 14 4.83 -15.89 -15.87
N THR A 15 4.98 -17.20 -16.07
CA THR A 15 5.11 -18.21 -15.02
C THR A 15 6.59 -18.56 -14.85
N ALA A 16 7.15 -18.37 -13.66
CA ALA A 16 8.42 -18.98 -13.28
C ALA A 16 8.33 -19.50 -11.83
N GLY A 17 8.36 -20.84 -11.68
CA GLY A 17 8.54 -21.51 -10.40
C GLY A 17 10.03 -21.59 -9.99
N PRO A 18 10.35 -22.04 -8.77
CA PRO A 18 11.67 -21.89 -8.19
C PRO A 18 12.60 -23.06 -8.54
N ALA A 19 13.81 -22.74 -9.00
CA ALA A 19 14.94 -23.67 -9.02
C ALA A 19 16.08 -23.03 -8.20
N LEU A 20 16.22 -23.46 -6.94
CA LEU A 20 17.34 -23.15 -6.06
C LEU A 20 18.40 -24.23 -6.20
N ALA A 21 19.52 -23.93 -6.87
CA ALA A 21 20.79 -24.62 -6.69
C ALA A 21 21.98 -23.78 -7.21
N ALA A 22 22.84 -23.39 -6.28
CA ALA A 22 24.28 -23.12 -6.39
C ALA A 22 24.83 -22.12 -7.45
N GLY A 23 25.42 -21.02 -6.94
CA GLY A 23 26.65 -20.44 -7.51
C GLY A 23 26.50 -19.23 -8.43
N THR A 24 27.04 -18.09 -7.97
CA THR A 24 27.38 -16.84 -8.70
C THR A 24 26.29 -15.75 -8.78
N PRO A 25 26.47 -14.56 -8.16
CA PRO A 25 25.50 -13.48 -8.22
C PRO A 25 25.87 -12.48 -9.34
N ALA A 26 25.34 -12.68 -10.54
CA ALA A 26 25.38 -11.66 -11.60
C ALA A 26 24.04 -11.49 -12.35
N ALA A 27 22.98 -12.20 -11.95
CA ALA A 27 21.70 -12.21 -12.67
C ALA A 27 20.46 -11.92 -11.79
N GLN A 28 20.61 -11.50 -10.53
CA GLN A 28 19.48 -11.20 -9.64
C GLN A 28 18.93 -9.75 -9.75
N THR A 29 19.49 -8.90 -10.61
CA THR A 29 19.01 -7.52 -10.82
C THR A 29 17.88 -7.40 -11.86
N GLN A 30 17.36 -8.49 -12.41
CA GLN A 30 16.49 -8.44 -13.59
C GLN A 30 14.99 -8.20 -13.32
N HIS A 31 14.50 -8.07 -12.08
CA HIS A 31 13.06 -8.01 -11.80
C HIS A 31 12.62 -6.99 -10.72
N GLN A 32 13.43 -5.97 -10.42
CA GLN A 32 12.93 -4.87 -9.59
C GLN A 32 12.22 -3.83 -10.49
N PRO A 33 10.96 -3.44 -10.20
CA PRO A 33 10.30 -2.37 -10.93
C PRO A 33 11.02 -1.03 -10.71
N THR A 34 11.09 -0.23 -11.75
CA THR A 34 11.53 1.17 -11.69
C THR A 34 10.56 2.02 -10.87
N TYR A 35 11.02 3.17 -10.37
CA TYR A 35 10.16 4.11 -9.63
C TYR A 35 8.96 4.54 -10.48
N ALA A 36 9.17 4.85 -11.77
CA ALA A 36 8.10 5.19 -12.70
C ALA A 36 7.10 4.03 -12.93
N GLU A 37 7.56 2.78 -12.92
CA GLU A 37 6.67 1.62 -12.98
C GLU A 37 5.87 1.45 -11.69
N LEU A 38 6.45 1.75 -10.52
CA LEU A 38 5.76 1.75 -9.23
C LEU A 38 4.69 2.85 -9.16
N GLU A 39 4.99 4.06 -9.61
CA GLU A 39 4.01 5.16 -9.71
C GLU A 39 2.82 4.74 -10.59
N LYS A 40 3.11 4.15 -11.74
CA LYS A 40 2.07 3.64 -12.64
C LYS A 40 1.27 2.52 -11.98
N ALA A 41 1.92 1.57 -11.33
CA ALA A 41 1.26 0.46 -10.65
C ALA A 41 0.32 0.96 -9.54
N ALA A 42 0.75 1.94 -8.73
CA ALA A 42 -0.07 2.57 -7.71
C ALA A 42 -1.29 3.27 -8.33
N ALA A 43 -1.10 4.04 -9.42
CA ALA A 43 -2.20 4.72 -10.12
C ALA A 43 -3.19 3.73 -10.76
N ASP A 44 -2.71 2.63 -11.31
CA ASP A 44 -3.57 1.60 -11.92
C ASP A 44 -4.31 0.79 -10.85
N ALA A 45 -3.67 0.50 -9.70
CA ALA A 45 -4.30 -0.14 -8.56
C ALA A 45 -5.39 0.75 -7.94
N GLU A 46 -5.15 2.07 -7.84
CA GLU A 46 -6.16 3.02 -7.36
C GLU A 46 -7.40 3.03 -8.26
N LYS A 47 -7.21 3.12 -9.59
CA LYS A 47 -8.33 3.04 -10.54
C LYS A 47 -9.08 1.71 -10.45
N ALA A 48 -8.39 0.61 -10.18
CA ALA A 48 -9.03 -0.69 -10.00
C ALA A 48 -9.87 -0.73 -8.71
N TYR A 49 -9.36 -0.17 -7.62
CA TYR A 49 -10.07 -0.01 -6.36
C TYR A 49 -11.32 0.86 -6.53
N GLU A 50 -11.21 2.03 -7.16
CA GLU A 50 -12.36 2.92 -7.44
C GLU A 50 -13.46 2.22 -8.26
N LYS A 51 -13.08 1.44 -9.28
CA LYS A 51 -14.03 0.62 -10.05
C LYS A 51 -14.71 -0.44 -9.19
N ALA A 52 -13.96 -1.08 -8.28
CA ALA A 52 -14.51 -2.07 -7.38
C ALA A 52 -15.47 -1.44 -6.34
N VAL A 53 -15.18 -0.23 -5.86
CA VAL A 53 -16.08 0.56 -5.01
C VAL A 53 -17.38 0.87 -5.74
N ALA A 54 -17.31 1.34 -6.99
CA ALA A 54 -18.50 1.59 -7.80
C ALA A 54 -19.32 0.31 -8.05
N ALA A 55 -18.64 -0.82 -8.34
CA ALA A 55 -19.30 -2.11 -8.51
C ALA A 55 -19.97 -2.60 -7.23
N GLU A 56 -19.36 -2.37 -6.05
CA GLU A 56 -19.95 -2.70 -4.75
C GLU A 56 -21.21 -1.90 -4.47
N ALA A 57 -21.20 -0.59 -4.77
CA ALA A 57 -22.37 0.26 -4.60
C ALA A 57 -23.54 -0.21 -5.49
N GLU A 58 -23.28 -0.56 -6.75
CA GLU A 58 -24.30 -1.10 -7.65
C GLU A 58 -24.75 -2.52 -7.25
N GLY A 59 -23.81 -3.37 -6.83
CA GLY A 59 -24.10 -4.71 -6.31
C GLY A 59 -25.00 -4.68 -5.07
N ARG A 60 -24.78 -3.71 -4.17
CA ARG A 60 -25.60 -3.48 -2.99
C ARG A 60 -27.03 -3.09 -3.35
N LYS A 61 -27.21 -2.13 -4.27
CA LYS A 61 -28.55 -1.74 -4.78
C LYS A 61 -29.28 -2.93 -5.40
N LYS A 62 -28.57 -3.74 -6.20
CA LYS A 62 -29.14 -4.95 -6.80
C LYS A 62 -29.56 -5.96 -5.74
N LEU A 63 -28.73 -6.19 -4.71
CA LEU A 63 -29.06 -7.08 -3.60
C LEU A 63 -30.33 -6.62 -2.88
N GLU A 64 -30.39 -5.34 -2.49
CA GLU A 64 -31.55 -4.76 -1.80
C GLU A 64 -32.82 -4.92 -2.63
N ALA A 65 -32.80 -4.52 -3.91
CA ALA A 65 -33.94 -4.68 -4.80
C ALA A 65 -34.38 -6.16 -4.98
N THR A 66 -33.42 -7.09 -4.97
CA THR A 66 -33.70 -8.53 -5.08
C THR A 66 -34.36 -9.06 -3.80
N LEU A 67 -33.85 -8.67 -2.63
CA LEU A 67 -34.41 -9.08 -1.34
C LEU A 67 -35.80 -8.48 -1.12
N ASP A 68 -35.98 -7.19 -1.43
CA ASP A 68 -37.29 -6.53 -1.38
C ASP A 68 -38.31 -7.23 -2.30
N SER A 69 -37.86 -7.64 -3.49
CA SER A 69 -38.70 -8.41 -4.41
C SER A 69 -39.06 -9.77 -3.83
N LEU A 70 -38.10 -10.51 -3.26
CA LEU A 70 -38.33 -11.82 -2.64
C LEU A 70 -39.24 -11.74 -1.40
N ASP A 71 -39.24 -10.61 -0.70
CA ASP A 71 -40.06 -10.38 0.49
C ASP A 71 -41.49 -9.94 0.17
N SER A 72 -41.76 -9.48 -1.05
CA SER A 72 -43.10 -9.14 -1.51
C SER A 72 -44.03 -10.35 -1.53
N ASP A 73 -45.22 -10.23 -0.94
CA ASP A 73 -46.27 -11.27 -0.98
C ASP A 73 -46.72 -11.63 -2.41
N THR A 74 -46.46 -10.76 -3.38
CA THR A 74 -46.77 -11.01 -4.80
C THR A 74 -45.67 -11.79 -5.52
N HIS A 75 -44.49 -11.96 -4.91
CA HIS A 75 -43.42 -12.74 -5.49
C HIS A 75 -43.77 -14.23 -5.48
N PRO A 76 -43.56 -14.99 -6.57
CA PRO A 76 -44.01 -16.37 -6.68
C PRO A 76 -43.54 -17.29 -5.55
N LEU A 77 -42.28 -17.17 -5.11
CA LEU A 77 -41.73 -17.98 -4.02
C LEU A 77 -42.37 -17.63 -2.67
N LYS A 78 -42.61 -16.34 -2.40
CA LYS A 78 -43.24 -15.86 -1.17
C LYS A 78 -44.71 -16.25 -1.12
N ALA A 79 -45.42 -16.07 -2.23
CA ALA A 79 -46.82 -16.48 -2.39
C ALA A 79 -47.00 -18.00 -2.21
N ALA A 80 -46.07 -18.80 -2.74
CA ALA A 80 -46.05 -20.25 -2.53
C ALA A 80 -45.86 -20.62 -1.05
N THR A 81 -44.90 -19.97 -0.36
CA THR A 81 -44.70 -20.16 1.08
C THR A 81 -45.95 -19.79 1.88
N ILE A 82 -46.56 -18.63 1.61
CA ILE A 82 -47.81 -18.20 2.28
C ILE A 82 -48.92 -19.23 2.08
N THR A 83 -49.05 -19.78 0.86
CA THR A 83 -50.09 -20.76 0.52
C THR A 83 -49.86 -22.09 1.21
N ALA A 84 -48.63 -22.60 1.16
CA ALA A 84 -48.27 -23.88 1.77
C ALA A 84 -48.35 -23.81 3.30
N ASP A 85 -47.92 -22.70 3.91
CA ASP A 85 -48.05 -22.46 5.35
C ASP A 85 -49.50 -22.42 5.81
N ARG A 86 -50.38 -21.84 4.99
CA ARG A 86 -51.82 -21.85 5.26
C ARG A 86 -52.39 -23.26 5.20
N ALA A 87 -52.06 -24.03 4.16
CA ALA A 87 -52.51 -25.41 4.00
C ALA A 87 -52.02 -26.30 5.15
N ALA A 88 -50.76 -26.16 5.58
CA ALA A 88 -50.22 -26.87 6.74
C ALA A 88 -50.99 -26.52 8.03
N LYS A 89 -51.32 -25.24 8.24
CA LYS A 89 -52.12 -24.79 9.38
C LYS A 89 -53.55 -25.35 9.36
N GLU A 90 -54.18 -25.40 8.18
CA GLU A 90 -55.52 -25.97 8.00
C GLU A 90 -55.51 -27.49 8.25
N ALA A 91 -54.51 -28.21 7.72
CA ALA A 91 -54.36 -29.64 7.94
C ALA A 91 -54.09 -29.98 9.41
N ALA A 92 -53.26 -29.20 10.11
CA ALA A 92 -53.06 -29.34 11.55
C ALA A 92 -54.37 -29.11 12.34
N GLY A 93 -55.21 -28.18 11.90
CA GLY A 93 -56.54 -27.97 12.47
C GLY A 93 -57.49 -29.16 12.24
N ALA A 94 -57.43 -29.78 11.06
CA ALA A 94 -58.22 -30.96 10.71
C ALA A 94 -57.78 -32.20 11.51
N GLU A 95 -56.48 -32.41 11.71
CA GLU A 95 -55.96 -33.47 12.58
C GLU A 95 -56.45 -33.30 14.01
N ALA A 96 -56.32 -32.10 14.60
CA ALA A 96 -56.81 -31.83 15.95
C ALA A 96 -58.33 -32.07 16.10
N ALA A 97 -59.10 -31.78 15.05
CA ALA A 97 -60.54 -32.07 15.04
C ALA A 97 -60.83 -33.58 14.96
N ALA A 98 -60.04 -34.33 14.18
CA ALA A 98 -60.16 -35.79 14.09
C ALA A 98 -59.72 -36.49 15.38
N GLU A 99 -58.64 -36.02 16.02
CA GLU A 99 -58.21 -36.50 17.35
C GLU A 99 -59.32 -36.33 18.38
N LYS A 100 -59.98 -35.17 18.37
CA LYS A 100 -61.14 -34.93 19.22
C LYS A 100 -62.31 -35.86 18.91
N ALA A 101 -62.58 -36.13 17.63
CA ALA A 101 -63.65 -37.03 17.22
C ALA A 101 -63.40 -38.48 17.68
N VAL A 102 -62.14 -38.94 17.64
CA VAL A 102 -61.75 -40.23 18.22
C VAL A 102 -62.03 -40.25 19.72
N ALA A 103 -61.57 -39.23 20.46
CA ALA A 103 -61.80 -39.16 21.91
C ALA A 103 -63.31 -39.12 22.27
N ASP A 104 -64.12 -38.39 21.49
CA ASP A 104 -65.57 -38.32 21.68
C ASP A 104 -66.23 -39.68 21.36
N ALA A 105 -65.76 -40.41 20.34
CA ALA A 105 -66.25 -41.74 19.97
C ALA A 105 -65.87 -42.83 21.00
N GLU A 106 -64.64 -42.78 21.54
CA GLU A 106 -64.21 -43.63 22.66
C GLU A 106 -65.12 -43.43 23.88
N ALA A 107 -65.39 -42.18 24.24
CA ALA A 107 -66.29 -41.86 25.36
C ALA A 107 -67.73 -42.36 25.14
N ALA A 108 -68.23 -42.31 23.90
CA ALA A 108 -69.55 -42.83 23.55
C ALA A 108 -69.61 -44.37 23.62
N LEU A 109 -68.56 -45.06 23.21
CA LEU A 109 -68.43 -46.51 23.32
C LEU A 109 -68.44 -46.96 24.80
N GLU A 110 -67.71 -46.27 25.67
CA GLU A 110 -67.71 -46.54 27.12
C GLU A 110 -69.09 -46.31 27.78
N ALA A 111 -69.88 -45.37 27.26
CA ALA A 111 -71.21 -45.05 27.77
C ALA A 111 -72.34 -45.98 27.27
N ALA A 112 -72.08 -46.83 26.27
CA ALA A 112 -73.10 -47.67 25.64
C ALA A 112 -73.61 -48.80 26.58
N GLY A 113 -74.93 -48.88 26.77
CA GLY A 113 -75.56 -49.76 27.76
C GLY A 113 -76.01 -51.12 27.23
N SER A 114 -76.21 -51.24 25.92
CA SER A 114 -76.65 -52.46 25.25
C SER A 114 -75.65 -52.95 24.20
N ASP A 115 -75.73 -54.24 23.85
CA ASP A 115 -74.85 -54.84 22.84
C ASP A 115 -75.01 -54.19 21.45
N THR A 116 -76.22 -53.73 21.11
CA THR A 116 -76.49 -53.00 19.87
C THR A 116 -75.83 -51.62 19.87
N GLU A 117 -75.97 -50.85 20.96
CA GLU A 117 -75.35 -49.52 21.09
C GLU A 117 -73.82 -49.61 21.06
N LYS A 118 -73.24 -50.65 21.67
CA LYS A 118 -71.80 -50.90 21.63
C LYS A 118 -71.30 -51.20 20.21
N ALA A 119 -72.05 -51.97 19.43
CA ALA A 119 -71.69 -52.27 18.05
C ALA A 119 -71.71 -50.99 17.18
N GLU A 120 -72.71 -50.13 17.35
CA GLU A 120 -72.81 -48.85 16.64
C GLU A 120 -71.70 -47.87 17.06
N ALA A 121 -71.42 -47.77 18.36
CA ALA A 121 -70.35 -46.92 18.87
C ALA A 121 -68.95 -47.40 18.44
N GLN A 122 -68.73 -48.72 18.37
CA GLN A 122 -67.48 -49.28 17.84
C GLN A 122 -67.31 -48.91 16.35
N GLN A 123 -68.37 -49.02 15.55
CA GLN A 123 -68.30 -48.62 14.15
C GLN A 123 -68.00 -47.13 13.98
N ALA A 124 -68.52 -46.28 14.86
CA ALA A 124 -68.22 -44.85 14.88
C ALA A 124 -66.76 -44.57 15.28
N LEU A 125 -66.21 -45.31 16.25
CA LEU A 125 -64.80 -45.24 16.62
C LEU A 125 -63.89 -45.65 15.47
N ASP A 126 -64.15 -46.81 14.83
CA ASP A 126 -63.36 -47.28 13.69
C ASP A 126 -63.36 -46.25 12.53
N ALA A 127 -64.49 -45.59 12.30
CA ALA A 127 -64.60 -44.51 11.31
C ALA A 127 -63.78 -43.27 11.71
N ALA A 128 -63.85 -42.86 12.99
CA ALA A 128 -63.09 -41.72 13.50
C ALA A 128 -61.57 -41.98 13.46
N GLU A 129 -61.12 -43.19 13.80
CA GLU A 129 -59.71 -43.59 13.70
C GLU A 129 -59.22 -43.59 12.24
N ALA A 130 -60.04 -44.08 11.31
CA ALA A 130 -59.72 -44.02 9.89
C ALA A 130 -59.62 -42.59 9.35
N ASP A 131 -60.48 -41.68 9.81
CA ASP A 131 -60.43 -40.27 9.44
C ASP A 131 -59.24 -39.53 10.10
N LEU A 132 -58.89 -39.89 11.34
CA LEU A 132 -57.66 -39.42 11.97
C LEU A 132 -56.42 -39.85 11.19
N ALA A 133 -56.34 -41.11 10.77
CA ALA A 133 -55.22 -41.59 9.95
C ALA A 133 -55.04 -40.76 8.66
N LYS A 134 -56.14 -40.47 7.95
CA LYS A 134 -56.10 -39.59 6.76
C LYS A 134 -55.70 -38.16 7.10
N ALA A 135 -56.18 -37.62 8.22
CA ALA A 135 -55.85 -36.26 8.65
C ALA A 135 -54.35 -36.12 8.99
N VAL A 136 -53.78 -37.13 9.66
CA VAL A 136 -52.34 -37.22 9.95
C VAL A 136 -51.52 -37.26 8.66
N GLU A 137 -51.89 -38.10 7.69
CA GLU A 137 -51.21 -38.16 6.38
C GLU A 137 -51.28 -36.80 5.66
N ALA A 138 -52.47 -36.19 5.61
CA ALA A 138 -52.67 -34.89 4.98
C ALA A 138 -51.84 -33.78 5.63
N ARG A 139 -51.70 -33.79 6.97
CA ARG A 139 -50.83 -32.85 7.69
C ARG A 139 -49.36 -33.08 7.33
N GLN A 140 -48.89 -34.33 7.32
CA GLN A 140 -47.50 -34.63 6.96
C GLN A 140 -47.15 -34.14 5.56
N GLU A 141 -48.04 -34.35 4.59
CA GLU A 141 -47.87 -33.85 3.22
C GLU A 141 -47.85 -32.31 3.18
N ALA A 142 -48.77 -31.66 3.90
CA ALA A 142 -48.85 -30.20 3.95
C ALA A 142 -47.63 -29.56 4.64
N ASP A 143 -47.15 -30.15 5.73
CA ASP A 143 -45.92 -29.72 6.43
C ASP A 143 -44.68 -29.91 5.54
N ALA A 144 -44.60 -31.02 4.81
CA ALA A 144 -43.52 -31.25 3.85
C ALA A 144 -43.55 -30.22 2.71
N ALA A 145 -44.72 -29.88 2.19
CA ALA A 145 -44.90 -28.86 1.17
C ALA A 145 -44.52 -27.45 1.68
N ALA A 146 -44.94 -27.10 2.91
CA ALA A 146 -44.58 -25.84 3.57
C ALA A 146 -43.07 -25.72 3.75
N LYS A 147 -42.41 -26.79 4.23
CA LYS A 147 -40.96 -26.85 4.36
C LYS A 147 -40.26 -26.65 3.01
N ALA A 148 -40.70 -27.34 1.97
CA ALA A 148 -40.12 -27.22 0.63
C ALA A 148 -40.26 -25.79 0.07
N ALA A 149 -41.41 -25.16 0.25
CA ALA A 149 -41.64 -23.78 -0.21
C ALA A 149 -40.74 -22.77 0.53
N ARG A 150 -40.60 -22.90 1.85
CA ARG A 150 -39.68 -22.08 2.66
C ARG A 150 -38.23 -22.24 2.21
N THR A 151 -37.77 -23.49 2.04
CA THR A 151 -36.42 -23.77 1.55
C THR A 151 -36.16 -23.13 0.19
N ALA A 152 -37.11 -23.20 -0.74
CA ALA A 152 -36.95 -22.57 -2.05
C ALA A 152 -36.81 -21.03 -1.97
N LEU A 153 -37.56 -20.38 -1.08
CA LEU A 153 -37.44 -18.93 -0.83
C LEU A 153 -36.08 -18.58 -0.21
N ASP A 154 -35.65 -19.34 0.79
CA ASP A 154 -34.38 -19.10 1.48
C ASP A 154 -33.18 -19.37 0.56
N ASP A 155 -33.23 -20.40 -0.28
CA ASP A 155 -32.20 -20.67 -1.29
C ASP A 155 -32.06 -19.50 -2.27
N ALA A 156 -33.17 -18.88 -2.69
CA ALA A 156 -33.15 -17.70 -3.55
C ALA A 156 -32.52 -16.48 -2.86
N ARG A 157 -32.84 -16.25 -1.57
CA ARG A 157 -32.20 -15.19 -0.77
C ARG A 157 -30.69 -15.44 -0.60
N VAL A 158 -30.31 -16.68 -0.29
CA VAL A 158 -28.90 -17.08 -0.17
C VAL A 158 -28.15 -16.89 -1.49
N ALA A 159 -28.77 -17.24 -2.62
CA ALA A 159 -28.18 -17.01 -3.93
C ALA A 159 -27.90 -15.52 -4.19
N ALA A 160 -28.85 -14.63 -3.88
CA ALA A 160 -28.68 -13.18 -4.02
C ALA A 160 -27.52 -12.65 -3.14
N VAL A 161 -27.44 -13.10 -1.89
CA VAL A 161 -26.35 -12.70 -0.97
C VAL A 161 -24.99 -13.24 -1.44
N ARG A 162 -24.94 -14.47 -1.98
CA ARG A 162 -23.69 -15.05 -2.53
C ARG A 162 -23.18 -14.26 -3.73
N GLU A 163 -24.06 -13.81 -4.63
CA GLU A 163 -23.67 -12.94 -5.75
C GLU A 163 -23.02 -11.64 -5.24
N TYR A 164 -23.62 -11.01 -4.23
CA TYR A 164 -23.05 -9.81 -3.61
C TYR A 164 -21.75 -10.09 -2.86
N GLY A 165 -21.59 -11.27 -2.26
CA GLY A 165 -20.35 -11.73 -1.63
C GLY A 165 -19.16 -11.69 -2.59
N VAL A 166 -19.34 -12.13 -3.84
CA VAL A 166 -18.27 -12.05 -4.86
C VAL A 166 -17.84 -10.61 -5.15
N VAL A 167 -18.80 -9.67 -5.15
CA VAL A 167 -18.51 -8.24 -5.34
C VAL A 167 -17.72 -7.68 -4.16
N LYS A 168 -18.09 -8.08 -2.93
CA LYS A 168 -17.38 -7.73 -1.70
C LYS A 168 -15.94 -8.25 -1.70
N ASP A 169 -15.73 -9.51 -2.05
CA ASP A 169 -14.39 -10.12 -2.15
C ASP A 169 -13.53 -9.41 -3.20
N THR A 170 -14.14 -8.97 -4.30
CA THR A 170 -13.44 -8.23 -5.36
C THR A 170 -12.98 -6.85 -4.87
N LEU A 171 -13.82 -6.14 -4.11
CA LEU A 171 -13.46 -4.88 -3.47
C LEU A 171 -12.30 -5.05 -2.48
N GLU A 172 -12.35 -6.09 -1.65
CA GLU A 172 -11.29 -6.37 -0.67
C GLU A 172 -9.95 -6.63 -1.37
N LYS A 173 -9.91 -7.51 -2.38
CA LYS A 173 -8.70 -7.78 -3.17
C LYS A 173 -8.16 -6.54 -3.88
N ALA A 174 -9.04 -5.70 -4.42
CA ALA A 174 -8.64 -4.45 -5.06
C ALA A 174 -8.00 -3.48 -4.05
N ARG A 175 -8.55 -3.42 -2.83
CA ARG A 175 -8.00 -2.62 -1.73
C ARG A 175 -6.62 -3.11 -1.31
N GLU A 176 -6.45 -4.42 -1.10
CA GLU A 176 -5.14 -5.01 -0.74
C GLU A 176 -4.10 -4.73 -1.82
N THR A 177 -4.48 -4.82 -3.09
CA THR A 177 -3.60 -4.53 -4.23
C THR A 177 -3.19 -3.06 -4.24
N LYS A 178 -4.11 -2.13 -3.97
CA LYS A 178 -3.83 -0.71 -3.82
C LYS A 178 -2.83 -0.46 -2.68
N GLU A 179 -3.12 -0.96 -1.48
CA GLU A 179 -2.28 -0.75 -0.30
C GLU A 179 -0.86 -1.30 -0.51
N ALA A 180 -0.73 -2.46 -1.17
CA ALA A 180 0.57 -3.03 -1.52
C ALA A 180 1.34 -2.18 -2.53
N ALA A 181 0.67 -1.64 -3.55
CA ALA A 181 1.30 -0.78 -4.55
C ALA A 181 1.75 0.56 -3.96
N GLU A 182 0.94 1.18 -3.09
CA GLU A 182 1.28 2.40 -2.36
C GLU A 182 2.46 2.18 -1.41
N ALA A 183 2.48 1.06 -0.67
CA ALA A 183 3.59 0.73 0.22
C ALA A 183 4.91 0.53 -0.54
N ALA A 184 4.85 -0.13 -1.71
CA ALA A 184 6.02 -0.32 -2.56
C ALA A 184 6.55 1.01 -3.12
N LEU A 185 5.64 1.91 -3.54
CA LEU A 185 6.01 3.25 -4.01
C LEU A 185 6.64 4.08 -2.89
N ALA A 186 6.04 4.12 -1.70
CA ALA A 186 6.57 4.84 -0.54
C ALA A 186 7.97 4.34 -0.14
N THR A 187 8.18 3.02 -0.13
CA THR A 187 9.50 2.42 0.15
C THR A 187 10.55 2.80 -0.90
N ALA A 188 10.14 3.02 -2.15
CA ALA A 188 11.04 3.44 -3.22
C ALA A 188 11.37 4.94 -3.14
N GLU A 189 10.43 5.75 -2.67
CA GLU A 189 10.57 7.20 -2.46
C GLU A 189 11.54 7.54 -1.33
N GLU A 190 11.64 6.68 -0.31
CA GLU A 190 12.59 6.85 0.80
C GLU A 190 14.03 7.08 0.32
N CYS A 191 14.63 8.16 0.84
CA CYS A 191 16.02 8.51 0.57
C CYS A 191 16.98 7.47 1.13
N VAL A 192 17.84 6.93 0.27
CA VAL A 192 18.90 6.01 0.69
C VAL A 192 20.24 6.70 0.74
N ARG A 193 21.04 6.41 1.76
CA ARG A 193 22.41 6.94 1.87
C ARG A 193 23.39 6.02 1.14
N GLU A 194 24.15 6.59 0.21
CA GLU A 194 25.17 5.88 -0.57
C GLU A 194 26.55 6.45 -0.28
N ASN A 195 27.31 5.77 0.58
CA ASN A 195 28.66 6.20 0.96
C ASN A 195 29.64 6.22 -0.23
N GLY A 196 29.34 5.49 -1.31
CA GLY A 196 30.12 5.50 -2.54
C GLY A 196 29.94 6.76 -3.38
N LEU A 197 28.90 7.58 -3.17
CA LEU A 197 28.71 8.85 -3.87
C LEU A 197 29.43 9.97 -3.12
N THR A 198 30.66 10.30 -3.49
CA THR A 198 31.49 11.26 -2.74
C THR A 198 31.65 12.59 -3.46
N SER A 199 31.58 13.68 -2.71
CA SER A 199 31.87 15.04 -3.17
C SER A 199 33.02 15.61 -2.32
N LEU A 200 34.21 15.74 -2.90
CA LEU A 200 35.43 16.14 -2.19
C LEU A 200 36.07 17.37 -2.83
N ALA A 201 36.53 18.31 -2.00
CA ALA A 201 37.32 19.44 -2.47
C ALA A 201 38.76 19.00 -2.75
N VAL A 202 39.37 19.58 -3.78
CA VAL A 202 40.78 19.41 -4.13
C VAL A 202 41.37 20.81 -4.31
N GLY A 203 42.41 21.15 -3.54
CA GLY A 203 43.06 22.46 -3.60
C GLY A 203 42.36 23.58 -2.82
N LEU A 204 41.40 23.28 -1.94
CA LEU A 204 40.87 24.26 -0.99
C LEU A 204 41.91 24.45 0.14
N PRO A 205 42.47 25.66 0.35
CA PRO A 205 43.45 25.89 1.41
C PRO A 205 42.81 25.96 2.80
N SER A 206 43.56 25.57 3.84
CA SER A 206 43.13 25.66 5.25
C SER A 206 43.11 27.10 5.79
N GLU A 207 43.80 28.03 5.12
CA GLU A 207 43.84 29.46 5.46
C GLU A 207 43.66 30.31 4.20
N VAL A 208 42.82 31.34 4.27
CA VAL A 208 42.53 32.24 3.15
C VAL A 208 42.66 33.69 3.58
N VAL A 209 43.47 34.47 2.89
CA VAL A 209 43.70 35.90 3.20
C VAL A 209 42.61 36.76 2.56
N ALA A 210 42.05 37.70 3.33
CA ALA A 210 41.08 38.68 2.83
C ALA A 210 41.62 39.47 1.62
N GLY A 211 40.78 39.69 0.62
CA GLY A 211 41.14 40.36 -0.64
C GLY A 211 41.81 39.44 -1.67
N THR A 212 41.93 38.13 -1.40
CA THR A 212 42.44 37.15 -2.36
C THR A 212 41.34 36.43 -3.11
N THR A 213 41.72 35.77 -4.21
CA THR A 213 40.88 34.85 -4.98
C THR A 213 41.55 33.48 -4.96
N VAL A 214 40.77 32.46 -4.60
CA VAL A 214 41.21 31.06 -4.53
C VAL A 214 40.40 30.25 -5.53
N ASP A 215 41.10 29.55 -6.42
CA ASP A 215 40.51 28.59 -7.35
C ASP A 215 40.78 27.17 -6.85
N PHE A 216 39.74 26.33 -6.77
CA PHE A 216 39.81 24.94 -6.32
C PHE A 216 38.77 24.09 -7.07
N THR A 217 38.77 22.78 -6.85
CA THR A 217 37.88 21.87 -7.59
C THR A 217 37.02 21.05 -6.64
N LEU A 218 35.74 20.91 -6.97
CA LEU A 218 34.87 19.88 -6.40
C LEU A 218 34.93 18.63 -7.28
N ARG A 219 35.49 17.55 -6.74
CA ARG A 219 35.51 16.23 -7.37
C ARG A 219 34.34 15.41 -6.88
N VAL A 220 33.45 15.07 -7.80
CA VAL A 220 32.29 14.21 -7.58
C VAL A 220 32.65 12.83 -8.12
N THR A 221 32.44 11.78 -7.32
CA THR A 221 32.77 10.39 -7.70
C THR A 221 31.57 9.49 -7.45
N ASN A 222 31.17 8.73 -8.47
CA ASN A 222 30.19 7.66 -8.32
C ASN A 222 30.94 6.35 -8.04
N GLY A 223 31.27 6.08 -6.77
CA GLY A 223 31.85 4.81 -6.33
C GLY A 223 30.82 3.67 -6.17
N THR A 224 29.56 3.88 -6.55
CA THR A 224 28.51 2.86 -6.47
C THR A 224 28.54 1.93 -7.68
N ARG A 225 27.70 0.89 -7.67
CA ARG A 225 27.49 0.00 -8.83
C ARG A 225 26.35 0.47 -9.75
N ARG A 226 25.75 1.62 -9.46
CA ARG A 226 24.56 2.15 -10.12
C ARG A 226 24.96 3.25 -11.08
N THR A 227 24.20 3.43 -12.16
CA THR A 227 24.30 4.65 -12.96
C THR A 227 23.41 5.69 -12.31
N LEU A 228 23.96 6.86 -11.98
CA LEU A 228 23.28 7.90 -11.22
C LEU A 228 23.14 9.18 -12.06
N ALA A 229 22.02 9.87 -11.94
CA ALA A 229 21.97 11.31 -12.21
C ALA A 229 22.33 12.02 -10.91
N VAL A 230 23.32 12.91 -10.92
CA VAL A 230 23.90 13.51 -9.71
C VAL A 230 23.75 15.03 -9.76
N ASP A 231 23.26 15.59 -8.66
CA ASP A 231 23.18 17.01 -8.36
C ASP A 231 24.14 17.33 -7.19
N PRO A 232 25.37 17.80 -7.48
CA PRO A 232 26.31 18.25 -6.47
C PRO A 232 25.72 19.39 -5.63
N LEU A 233 25.75 19.24 -4.30
CA LEU A 233 25.27 20.25 -3.35
C LEU A 233 26.45 20.94 -2.68
N VAL A 234 26.44 22.27 -2.66
CA VAL A 234 27.52 23.08 -2.05
C VAL A 234 26.96 24.15 -1.12
N PHE A 235 27.71 24.48 -0.07
CA PHE A 235 27.42 25.63 0.80
C PHE A 235 28.70 26.20 1.40
N PHE A 236 28.76 27.52 1.58
CA PHE A 236 29.92 28.21 2.15
C PHE A 236 29.46 29.23 3.18
N HIS A 237 30.16 29.28 4.31
CA HIS A 237 29.84 30.21 5.37
C HIS A 237 31.12 30.70 6.06
N ALA A 238 31.10 31.96 6.49
CA ALA A 238 32.11 32.52 7.38
C ALA A 238 31.40 33.07 8.62
N ASP A 239 31.89 32.69 9.80
CA ASP A 239 31.38 33.13 11.10
C ASP A 239 31.89 34.54 11.39
N SER A 240 31.31 35.52 10.70
CA SER A 240 31.54 36.94 10.98
C SER A 240 30.62 37.39 12.11
N GLU A 241 31.17 38.00 13.16
CA GLU A 241 30.39 38.49 14.30
C GLU A 241 29.40 39.61 13.89
N GLY A 242 28.15 39.25 13.60
CA GLY A 242 27.06 40.22 13.39
C GLY A 242 25.82 39.63 12.72
N ARG A 243 24.66 39.67 13.38
CA ARG A 243 23.38 39.35 12.73
C ARG A 243 23.11 40.37 11.61
N GLY A 244 23.10 39.91 10.36
CA GLY A 244 22.77 40.72 9.19
C GLY A 244 23.96 41.22 8.38
N GLU A 245 25.19 40.83 8.72
CA GLU A 245 26.36 41.09 7.87
C GLU A 245 26.36 40.17 6.64
N LYS A 246 26.72 40.73 5.48
CA LYS A 246 26.81 39.98 4.22
C LYS A 246 27.97 38.99 4.31
N ASN A 247 27.74 37.74 3.91
CA ASN A 247 28.79 36.73 3.82
C ASN A 247 30.00 37.30 3.02
N PRO A 248 31.21 37.35 3.60
CA PRO A 248 32.39 37.91 2.93
C PRO A 248 32.92 37.03 1.78
N LEU A 249 32.31 35.86 1.56
CA LEU A 249 32.68 34.90 0.53
C LEU A 249 31.77 35.07 -0.70
N GLU A 250 32.34 35.48 -1.83
CA GLU A 250 31.70 35.37 -3.15
C GLU A 250 32.24 34.12 -3.85
N VAL A 251 31.40 33.11 -4.01
CA VAL A 251 31.79 31.85 -4.64
C VAL A 251 31.16 31.73 -6.02
N GLN A 252 31.95 31.30 -7.00
CA GLN A 252 31.51 31.02 -8.37
C GLN A 252 31.87 29.58 -8.74
N TRP A 253 31.07 28.95 -9.60
CA TRP A 253 31.33 27.62 -10.13
C TRP A 253 31.32 27.60 -11.66
N SER A 254 31.96 26.59 -12.25
CA SER A 254 32.00 26.34 -13.69
C SER A 254 32.14 24.86 -13.99
N ASN A 255 31.32 24.36 -14.92
CA ASN A 255 31.44 23.02 -15.52
C ASN A 255 32.04 23.09 -16.94
N GLY A 256 32.73 24.17 -17.28
CA GLY A 256 33.31 24.42 -18.60
C GLY A 256 32.50 25.36 -19.50
N SER A 257 31.25 25.71 -19.15
CA SER A 257 30.41 26.62 -19.94
C SER A 257 30.47 28.09 -19.51
N GLY A 258 31.38 28.46 -18.60
CA GLY A 258 31.48 29.80 -18.00
C GLY A 258 31.24 29.82 -16.49
N TRP A 259 31.50 30.95 -15.84
CA TRP A 259 31.38 31.12 -14.39
C TRP A 259 29.97 31.54 -13.99
N ARG A 260 29.44 30.92 -12.93
CA ARG A 260 28.13 31.22 -12.33
C ARG A 260 28.32 31.49 -10.85
N THR A 261 27.77 32.59 -10.33
CA THR A 261 27.89 32.98 -8.92
C THR A 261 26.83 32.25 -8.07
N LEU A 262 27.23 31.75 -6.90
CA LEU A 262 26.32 31.23 -5.88
C LEU A 262 25.56 32.39 -5.21
N ASN A 263 24.32 32.16 -4.83
CA ASN A 263 23.57 33.07 -3.97
C ASN A 263 24.23 33.14 -2.57
N GLY A 264 24.65 32.00 -2.02
CA GLY A 264 25.43 31.92 -0.78
C GLY A 264 24.63 32.12 0.51
N SER A 265 23.30 32.25 0.42
CA SER A 265 22.39 32.31 1.57
C SER A 265 21.88 30.95 2.03
N GLU A 266 21.85 29.98 1.12
CA GLU A 266 21.35 28.61 1.33
C GLU A 266 22.24 27.63 0.55
N PRO A 267 22.22 26.33 0.88
CA PRO A 267 22.88 25.30 0.07
C PRO A 267 22.30 25.25 -1.36
N GLU A 268 23.17 25.10 -2.36
CA GLU A 268 22.81 25.17 -3.76
C GLU A 268 23.26 23.93 -4.54
N HIS A 269 22.36 23.39 -5.37
CA HIS A 269 22.72 22.38 -6.36
C HIS A 269 23.40 23.05 -7.57
N ILE A 270 24.55 22.52 -7.96
CA ILE A 270 25.36 23.06 -9.05
C ILE A 270 25.70 21.99 -10.07
N ALA A 271 25.97 22.40 -11.31
CA ALA A 271 26.60 21.54 -12.32
C ALA A 271 26.00 20.11 -12.42
N ARG A 272 24.66 20.00 -12.53
CA ARG A 272 23.95 18.72 -12.69
C ARG A 272 24.64 17.82 -13.71
N ILE A 273 24.80 16.55 -13.35
CA ILE A 273 25.39 15.48 -14.16
C ILE A 273 24.26 14.48 -14.45
N ASP A 274 23.74 14.49 -15.67
CA ASP A 274 22.56 13.67 -16.02
C ASP A 274 22.84 12.16 -16.02
N THR A 275 24.09 11.76 -16.23
CA THR A 275 24.48 10.35 -16.25
C THR A 275 25.92 10.20 -15.78
N MET A 276 26.09 9.50 -14.68
CA MET A 276 27.37 9.18 -14.09
C MET A 276 27.44 7.66 -13.89
N LYS A 277 28.30 6.99 -14.65
CA LYS A 277 28.47 5.54 -14.60
C LYS A 277 29.19 5.09 -13.32
N PRO A 278 29.09 3.80 -12.95
CA PRO A 278 29.91 3.23 -11.89
C PRO A 278 31.40 3.53 -12.08
N GLY A 279 32.04 4.07 -11.05
CA GLY A 279 33.45 4.46 -11.01
C GLY A 279 33.76 5.81 -11.69
N GLU A 280 32.79 6.47 -12.32
CA GLU A 280 33.02 7.73 -13.02
C GLU A 280 33.30 8.89 -12.05
N GLN A 281 34.11 9.84 -12.52
CA GLN A 281 34.45 11.07 -11.80
C GLN A 281 34.13 12.28 -12.67
N SER A 282 33.62 13.34 -12.03
CA SER A 282 33.39 14.63 -12.66
C SER A 282 33.95 15.73 -11.77
N GLU A 283 34.46 16.79 -12.40
CA GLU A 283 35.09 17.91 -11.73
C GLU A 283 34.33 19.20 -12.02
N VAL A 284 33.98 19.92 -10.97
CA VAL A 284 33.38 21.26 -11.03
C VAL A 284 34.39 22.26 -10.50
N LYS A 285 34.76 23.23 -11.33
CA LYS A 285 35.70 24.29 -10.91
C LYS A 285 34.97 25.26 -10.01
N LEU A 286 35.59 25.63 -8.90
CA LEU A 286 35.10 26.61 -7.94
C LEU A 286 36.12 27.74 -7.80
N ARG A 287 35.61 28.94 -7.57
CA ARG A 287 36.39 30.16 -7.35
C ARG A 287 35.77 30.89 -6.18
N MET A 288 36.54 31.10 -5.13
CA MET A 288 36.13 31.88 -3.96
C MET A 288 36.91 33.18 -3.92
N LYS A 289 36.19 34.30 -3.92
CA LYS A 289 36.76 35.63 -3.66
C LYS A 289 36.38 36.03 -2.24
N VAL A 290 37.37 36.48 -1.49
CA VAL A 290 37.15 36.96 -0.12
C VAL A 290 37.20 38.49 -0.13
N ASP A 291 36.19 39.14 0.43
CA ASP A 291 36.15 40.60 0.55
C ASP A 291 37.43 41.12 1.24
N SER A 292 38.04 42.17 0.70
CA SER A 292 39.25 42.78 1.26
C SER A 292 39.05 43.36 2.67
N ALA A 293 37.82 43.69 3.05
CA ALA A 293 37.44 44.17 4.38
C ALA A 293 37.05 43.03 5.34
N ALA A 294 37.09 41.76 4.88
CA ALA A 294 36.80 40.62 5.72
C ALA A 294 37.73 40.59 6.94
N ARG A 295 37.14 40.40 8.12
CA ARG A 295 37.87 40.23 9.37
C ARG A 295 38.39 38.80 9.48
N ALA A 296 39.28 38.59 10.44
CA ALA A 296 39.61 37.23 10.84
C ALA A 296 38.33 36.52 11.32
N ALA A 297 38.06 35.33 10.78
CA ALA A 297 36.86 34.56 11.09
C ALA A 297 37.12 33.07 10.80
N ASP A 298 36.43 32.20 11.52
CA ASP A 298 36.34 30.79 11.12
C ASP A 298 35.34 30.66 9.98
N ALA A 299 35.63 29.81 9.01
CA ALA A 299 34.78 29.57 7.86
C ALA A 299 34.70 28.08 7.55
N PHE A 300 33.64 27.70 6.86
CA PHE A 300 33.46 26.32 6.43
C PHE A 300 32.80 26.22 5.06
N ALA A 301 33.11 25.11 4.38
CA ALA A 301 32.43 24.67 3.18
C ALA A 301 31.79 23.30 3.41
N LEU A 302 30.57 23.11 2.92
CA LEU A 302 29.89 21.81 2.90
C LEU A 302 29.76 21.33 1.46
N PHE A 303 30.13 20.08 1.22
CA PHE A 303 30.01 19.42 -0.08
C PHE A 303 29.30 18.09 0.06
N ALA A 304 28.32 17.84 -0.79
CA ALA A 304 27.64 16.56 -0.88
C ALA A 304 27.21 16.27 -2.32
N GLY A 305 26.70 15.06 -2.57
CA GLY A 305 26.03 14.72 -3.82
C GLY A 305 24.63 14.27 -3.50
N ASP A 306 23.61 14.90 -4.10
CA ASP A 306 22.30 14.29 -4.23
C ASP A 306 22.23 13.58 -5.57
N ALA A 307 21.47 12.50 -5.63
CA ALA A 307 21.35 11.73 -6.84
C ALA A 307 19.99 11.06 -6.94
N SER A 308 19.71 10.58 -8.14
CA SER A 308 18.56 9.75 -8.47
C SER A 308 18.98 8.69 -9.49
N ASP A 309 18.20 7.63 -9.59
CA ASP A 309 18.25 6.71 -10.71
C ASP A 309 16.86 6.18 -11.07
N ALA A 310 16.80 5.25 -12.02
CA ALA A 310 15.55 4.69 -12.50
C ALA A 310 14.72 4.00 -11.40
N TYR A 311 15.33 3.57 -10.30
CA TYR A 311 14.68 2.82 -9.23
C TYR A 311 14.43 3.65 -7.98
N ARG A 312 15.21 4.71 -7.76
CA ARG A 312 15.11 5.57 -6.58
C ARG A 312 15.22 7.04 -6.96
N PRO A 313 14.23 7.85 -6.62
CA PRO A 313 14.27 9.29 -6.86
C PRO A 313 15.21 10.01 -5.89
N CYS A 314 15.53 9.41 -4.74
CA CYS A 314 16.36 10.03 -3.71
C CYS A 314 17.53 9.14 -3.27
N VAL A 315 18.74 9.56 -3.60
CA VAL A 315 20.02 8.95 -3.20
C VAL A 315 20.91 10.05 -2.62
N LEU A 316 21.37 9.87 -1.38
CA LEU A 316 22.14 10.88 -0.65
C LEU A 316 23.58 10.41 -0.45
N GLY A 317 24.53 11.13 -1.02
CA GLY A 317 25.95 11.00 -0.67
C GLY A 317 26.26 11.63 0.69
N PRO A 318 27.33 11.17 1.38
CA PRO A 318 27.79 11.79 2.63
C PRO A 318 28.14 13.26 2.42
N MET A 319 27.68 14.11 3.34
CA MET A 319 28.10 15.50 3.39
C MET A 319 29.47 15.60 4.05
N LYS A 320 30.36 16.39 3.45
CA LYS A 320 31.71 16.63 3.92
C LYS A 320 31.88 18.10 4.25
N ARG A 321 32.28 18.36 5.49
CA ARG A 321 32.61 19.68 6.00
C ARG A 321 34.10 19.93 5.86
N TYR A 322 34.47 21.10 5.38
CA TYR A 322 35.84 21.58 5.28
C TYR A 322 35.92 22.88 6.05
N ASP A 323 36.61 22.89 7.17
CA ASP A 323 36.86 24.09 7.95
C ASP A 323 38.14 24.78 7.45
N PHE A 324 38.11 26.11 7.36
CA PHE A 324 39.26 26.94 7.00
C PHE A 324 39.17 28.30 7.69
N THR A 325 40.32 28.95 7.88
CA THR A 325 40.38 30.24 8.60
C THR A 325 40.53 31.40 7.62
N LEU A 326 39.72 32.44 7.79
CA LEU A 326 39.93 33.74 7.13
C LEU A 326 40.96 34.55 7.90
N LEU A 327 41.99 35.02 7.20
CA LEU A 327 43.03 35.90 7.75
C LEU A 327 42.82 37.35 7.28
N PRO A 328 43.16 38.36 8.09
CA PRO A 328 43.07 39.76 7.69
C PRO A 328 43.91 40.08 6.45
N ALA A 329 43.51 41.11 5.70
CA ALA A 329 44.24 41.53 4.50
C ALA A 329 45.70 41.88 4.82
N GLY A 330 46.61 41.50 3.92
CA GLY A 330 48.05 41.72 4.09
C GLY A 330 48.77 40.70 4.99
N SER A 331 48.03 39.72 5.55
CA SER A 331 48.63 38.57 6.23
C SER A 331 49.53 37.78 5.28
N LYS A 332 50.63 37.24 5.81
CA LYS A 332 51.56 36.38 5.10
C LYS A 332 51.62 35.03 5.82
N PRO A 333 50.59 34.19 5.68
CA PRO A 333 50.70 32.82 6.16
C PRO A 333 51.89 32.18 5.43
N GLY A 334 52.59 31.26 6.11
CA GLY A 334 53.69 30.52 5.51
C GLY A 334 53.18 29.56 4.41
N PRO A 335 53.81 28.39 4.26
CA PRO A 335 53.15 27.29 3.56
C PRO A 335 51.78 27.02 4.19
N VAL A 336 50.72 27.04 3.38
CA VAL A 336 49.34 26.73 3.78
C VAL A 336 49.00 25.36 3.23
N ASP A 337 48.55 24.47 4.10
CA ASP A 337 48.11 23.12 3.71
C ASP A 337 46.70 23.16 3.09
N GLU A 338 46.29 22.07 2.45
CA GLU A 338 44.89 21.92 2.02
C GLU A 338 43.99 21.68 3.23
N ALA A 339 42.79 22.26 3.20
CA ALA A 339 41.73 21.94 4.14
C ALA A 339 41.33 20.47 3.97
N GLU A 340 41.37 19.72 5.06
CA GLU A 340 40.94 18.32 5.06
C GLU A 340 39.43 18.21 5.32
N PRO A 341 38.75 17.20 4.75
CA PRO A 341 37.37 16.93 5.12
C PRO A 341 37.28 16.49 6.58
N GLY A 342 36.68 17.34 7.41
CA GLY A 342 36.32 17.01 8.78
C GLY A 342 35.29 15.87 8.85
N ARG A 343 35.15 15.28 10.04
CA ARG A 343 33.97 14.46 10.33
C ARG A 343 32.77 15.42 10.44
N PRO A 344 31.65 15.16 9.75
CA PRO A 344 30.44 15.93 9.99
C PRO A 344 30.12 15.90 11.49
N GLY A 345 29.78 17.05 12.08
CA GLY A 345 29.24 17.13 13.44
C GLY A 345 27.92 16.36 13.57
N GLU A 346 27.44 16.18 14.80
CA GLU A 346 26.23 15.39 15.12
C GLU A 346 24.97 15.89 14.37
N ASP A 347 24.95 17.16 13.97
CA ASP A 347 23.88 17.78 13.18
C ASP A 347 24.23 17.98 11.70
N ASP A 348 25.49 17.83 11.28
CA ASP A 348 25.91 17.97 9.87
C ASP A 348 25.52 16.75 9.02
N ASP A 349 25.09 15.64 9.64
CA ASP A 349 24.51 14.51 8.91
C ASP A 349 23.03 14.75 8.55
N LYS A 350 22.41 15.79 9.10
CA LYS A 350 21.09 16.29 8.68
C LYS A 350 21.31 17.22 7.50
N ARG A 351 21.26 16.66 6.29
CA ARG A 351 21.29 17.46 5.05
C ARG A 351 20.26 18.59 5.19
N PRO A 352 20.61 19.84 4.88
CA PRO A 352 19.66 20.95 4.96
C PRO A 352 18.47 20.63 4.06
N VAL A 353 17.26 20.64 4.64
CA VAL A 353 16.03 20.37 3.89
C VAL A 353 15.84 21.53 2.91
N THR A 354 15.97 21.27 1.61
CA THR A 354 15.41 22.17 0.60
C THR A 354 13.90 22.13 0.85
N ALA A 355 13.32 23.25 1.27
CA ALA A 355 11.88 23.31 1.51
C ALA A 355 11.14 22.77 0.28
N GLU A 356 10.41 21.67 0.44
CA GLU A 356 9.38 21.32 -0.52
C GLU A 356 8.46 22.54 -0.68
N PRO A 357 8.02 22.89 -1.90
CA PRO A 357 7.00 23.91 -2.06
C PRO A 357 5.71 23.42 -1.38
N GLY A 358 5.54 23.78 -0.11
CA GLY A 358 4.34 23.50 0.66
C GLY A 358 4.47 22.46 1.77
N LYS A 359 5.36 22.67 2.75
CA LYS A 359 5.09 22.33 4.17
C LYS A 359 6.11 23.01 5.08
N GLY A 360 5.70 24.10 5.71
CA GLY A 360 6.51 24.79 6.71
C GLY A 360 6.37 24.16 8.09
N THR A 361 7.49 23.78 8.69
CA THR A 361 7.75 23.65 10.15
C THR A 361 9.26 23.49 10.28
N GLY A 362 10.05 24.19 11.09
CA GLY A 362 9.86 25.15 12.16
C GLY A 362 11.28 25.48 12.68
N ALA A 363 11.47 26.70 13.15
CA ALA A 363 12.74 27.25 13.59
C ALA A 363 13.32 26.58 14.87
N GLY A 364 14.66 26.62 15.00
CA GLY A 364 15.41 26.42 16.25
C GLY A 364 16.90 26.70 16.04
N THR A 365 17.36 27.96 16.18
CA THR A 365 18.14 28.52 17.32
C THR A 365 19.54 27.91 17.54
N GLY A 366 20.61 28.60 17.11
CA GLY A 366 22.02 28.30 17.48
C GLY A 366 22.41 28.82 18.88
N PRO A 367 23.71 29.03 19.22
CA PRO A 367 24.99 28.44 18.76
C PRO A 367 25.81 27.80 19.93
N SER A 368 26.85 26.99 19.66
CA SER A 368 28.05 26.71 20.51
C SER A 368 28.87 25.54 19.92
N ALA A 369 30.18 25.34 20.12
CA ALA A 369 31.33 26.16 20.53
C ALA A 369 32.62 25.30 20.32
N GLN A 370 33.69 25.93 19.83
CA GLN A 370 35.14 25.79 20.13
C GLN A 370 35.78 24.42 20.45
N GLY A 371 36.88 24.12 19.74
CA GLY A 371 37.81 23.03 20.01
C GLY A 371 38.85 23.29 21.11
N GLY A 372 39.61 22.25 21.47
CA GLY A 372 40.84 22.33 22.28
C GLY A 372 41.12 21.09 23.13
N ALA A 373 42.18 20.34 22.78
CA ALA A 373 42.64 19.14 23.47
C ALA A 373 43.41 19.43 24.78
N SER A 374 43.26 18.57 25.80
CA SER A 374 44.34 18.21 26.74
C SER A 374 44.10 16.84 27.37
N ARG A 375 45.21 16.17 27.70
CA ARG A 375 45.34 14.74 28.05
C ARG A 375 45.10 14.45 29.56
N GLN A 376 44.97 13.15 29.84
CA GLN A 376 45.14 12.41 31.12
C GLN A 376 43.93 12.42 32.08
N ALA A 377 43.55 11.33 32.74
CA ALA A 377 44.00 9.94 32.80
C ALA A 377 42.83 9.04 33.27
N ALA A 378 42.94 7.75 33.03
CA ALA A 378 42.00 6.72 33.49
C ALA A 378 42.08 6.48 35.01
N THR A 379 40.92 6.24 35.64
CA THR A 379 40.69 5.19 36.65
C THR A 379 39.20 5.07 36.97
N GLY A 380 38.68 3.83 36.96
CA GLY A 380 37.78 3.37 38.03
C GLY A 380 36.29 3.16 37.73
N THR A 381 35.96 1.89 37.46
CA THR A 381 34.82 1.13 38.05
C THR A 381 33.37 1.50 37.69
N GLY A 382 32.80 0.74 36.75
CA GLY A 382 31.84 -0.34 37.07
C GLY A 382 30.39 0.03 37.43
N ALA A 383 29.50 -0.03 36.43
CA ALA A 383 28.12 -0.54 36.48
C ALA A 383 27.63 -0.55 35.01
N GLY A 384 27.32 -1.67 34.36
CA GLY A 384 26.21 -2.56 34.69
C GLY A 384 25.02 -2.23 33.78
N GLY A 385 25.00 -2.73 32.54
CA GLY A 385 23.91 -2.49 31.60
C GLY A 385 24.06 -3.27 30.30
N SER A 386 23.61 -4.54 30.33
CA SER A 386 23.43 -5.40 29.16
C SER A 386 22.03 -5.20 28.61
N LEU A 387 21.87 -4.71 27.38
CA LEU A 387 20.69 -4.83 26.51
C LEU A 387 21.17 -4.57 25.08
N ALA A 388 20.78 -5.25 24.01
CA ALA A 388 20.15 -6.55 23.79
C ALA A 388 20.31 -6.76 22.28
N ALA A 389 20.60 -7.99 21.87
CA ALA A 389 20.50 -8.39 20.49
C ALA A 389 19.03 -8.27 20.02
N THR A 390 18.78 -7.41 19.04
CA THR A 390 17.65 -7.53 18.12
C THR A 390 18.31 -7.64 16.73
N GLY A 391 18.28 -8.79 16.08
CA GLY A 391 17.07 -9.52 15.74
C GLY A 391 16.89 -9.32 14.24
N THR A 392 17.59 -10.14 13.46
CA THR A 392 17.34 -10.32 12.03
C THR A 392 15.88 -10.66 11.83
N SER A 393 15.11 -9.73 11.27
CA SER A 393 13.76 -10.01 10.80
C SER A 393 13.85 -10.58 9.38
N SER A 394 13.87 -11.90 9.32
CA SER A 394 13.55 -12.69 8.14
C SER A 394 12.09 -12.47 7.77
N ALA A 395 11.82 -11.54 6.86
CA ALA A 395 10.50 -11.38 6.24
C ALA A 395 10.66 -11.13 4.74
N MET A 396 11.40 -12.01 4.05
CA MET A 396 11.14 -12.27 2.64
C MET A 396 10.06 -13.33 2.56
N ALA A 397 8.80 -12.91 2.63
CA ALA A 397 7.71 -13.68 2.04
C ALA A 397 7.86 -13.54 0.52
N PRO A 398 7.99 -14.62 -0.27
CA PRO A 398 7.90 -14.50 -1.70
C PRO A 398 6.44 -14.15 -2.03
N LEU A 399 6.20 -12.89 -2.39
CA LEU A 399 4.97 -12.49 -3.08
C LEU A 399 4.97 -13.14 -4.46
N ALA A 400 4.52 -14.39 -4.53
CA ALA A 400 4.07 -14.99 -5.78
C ALA A 400 2.72 -14.34 -6.12
N LEU A 401 2.77 -13.27 -6.92
CA LEU A 401 1.61 -12.68 -7.56
C LEU A 401 0.92 -13.73 -8.44
N THR A 402 -0.13 -14.35 -7.91
CA THR A 402 -1.01 -15.26 -8.62
C THR A 402 -1.89 -14.46 -9.57
N SER A 403 -1.51 -14.46 -10.85
CA SER A 403 -2.35 -13.99 -11.94
C SER A 403 -3.32 -15.10 -12.36
N ALA A 404 -4.62 -14.85 -12.20
CA ALA A 404 -5.73 -15.25 -13.08
C ALA A 404 -7.04 -15.44 -12.28
N VAL A 405 -7.93 -14.45 -12.32
CA VAL A 405 -9.37 -14.68 -12.20
C VAL A 405 -10.05 -13.99 -13.38
N THR A 406 -10.24 -14.74 -14.46
CA THR A 406 -11.23 -14.42 -15.48
C THR A 406 -12.63 -14.62 -14.89
N VAL A 407 -13.28 -13.54 -14.46
CA VAL A 407 -14.73 -13.57 -14.19
C VAL A 407 -15.45 -13.47 -15.54
N ALA A 408 -15.83 -14.62 -16.08
CA ALA A 408 -16.79 -14.69 -17.17
C ALA A 408 -18.17 -14.31 -16.62
N LEU A 409 -18.60 -13.05 -16.84
CA LEU A 409 -20.00 -12.65 -16.69
C LEU A 409 -20.82 -13.31 -17.81
N GLY A 410 -21.29 -14.53 -17.55
CA GLY A 410 -22.25 -15.22 -18.40
C GLY A 410 -23.64 -14.63 -18.21
N ALA A 411 -24.13 -13.88 -19.21
CA ALA A 411 -25.54 -13.56 -19.34
C ALA A 411 -26.31 -14.83 -19.72
N GLY A 412 -26.91 -15.50 -18.73
CA GLY A 412 -27.81 -16.63 -18.94
C GLY A 412 -29.20 -16.15 -19.34
N ALA A 413 -29.50 -16.24 -20.64
CA ALA A 413 -30.84 -16.03 -21.18
C ALA A 413 -31.82 -17.10 -20.67
N VAL A 414 -33.03 -16.66 -20.31
CA VAL A 414 -34.18 -17.49 -19.95
C VAL A 414 -34.62 -18.30 -21.18
N LEU A 415 -34.43 -19.62 -21.16
CA LEU A 415 -35.07 -20.54 -22.10
C LEU A 415 -36.21 -21.28 -21.40
N THR A 416 -37.42 -20.84 -21.73
CA THR A 416 -38.69 -21.50 -21.41
C THR A 416 -38.81 -22.80 -22.19
N LEU A 417 -38.61 -23.96 -21.53
CA LEU A 417 -39.07 -25.24 -22.08
C LEU A 417 -40.47 -25.55 -21.56
N ARG A 418 -41.44 -25.18 -22.41
CA ARG A 418 -42.85 -25.55 -22.32
C ARG A 418 -42.96 -27.07 -22.44
N ARG A 419 -43.30 -27.74 -21.33
CA ARG A 419 -43.79 -29.13 -21.34
C ARG A 419 -44.98 -29.25 -22.31
N ARG A 420 -44.89 -30.13 -23.30
CA ARG A 420 -46.06 -30.82 -23.87
C ARG A 420 -45.95 -32.29 -23.54
N LYS A 421 -46.97 -32.77 -22.83
CA LYS A 421 -47.26 -34.17 -22.50
C LYS A 421 -47.89 -34.87 -23.70
N ALA A 422 -47.68 -36.18 -23.75
CA ALA A 422 -47.98 -37.17 -24.79
C ALA A 422 -49.44 -37.29 -25.28
N ALA A 423 -49.60 -37.87 -26.49
CA ALA A 423 -50.67 -38.82 -26.84
C ALA A 423 -50.34 -39.59 -28.16
N ASP A 424 -50.24 -40.91 -28.02
CA ASP A 424 -50.59 -42.08 -28.88
C ASP A 424 -50.81 -41.98 -30.40
N ASN A 425 -50.18 -42.89 -31.15
CA ASN A 425 -50.81 -44.04 -31.85
C ASN A 425 -50.01 -44.53 -33.09
N ALA A 426 -50.04 -45.86 -33.28
CA ALA A 426 -49.56 -46.70 -34.39
C ALA A 426 -48.08 -47.11 -34.41
#